data_AF-A0A9W4LRF7-F1
#
_entry.id   AF-A0A9W4LRF7-F1
#
_cell.length_a   1.000
_cell.length_b   1.000
_cell.length_c   1.000
_cell.angle_alpha   90.00
_cell.angle_beta   90.00
_cell.angle_gamma   90.00
#
_symmetry.space_group_name_H-M   'P 1'
#
loop_
_entity.id
_entity.type
_entity.pdbx_description
1 polymer ?
#
loop_
_entity_poly.entity_id
_entity_poly.type
_entity_poly.pdbx_seq_one_letter_code
_entity_poly.pdbx_strand_id
1 'polypeptide(L)'
;MAIEYGRRINVFAYELTAAVGLRSPDLPTYLAEHFAQCAEDLIVAALIEARCARIGLDPAMQRYCEIGGNHPIATSATFLLSRKLGMTGVIVEANPALLDDLRAGRPKDEIVHAAVTDADKDTVRLAVARASELSSLDQAFVTQWPGVGGGLAVEIDVPAVRINDLLARHFPNEPPIYVSIDIEGMDLRVLKDTDFGRFRPYIVQAEPSEHHLPGNAQAIIDHLASQNYVLVAKTDVNLIFVDAQTFPDLSQEFHVMQERERQALDAERDALQERVAKAERDARAARSELSIARDQLREAQMLLGRDTR
;
A
#
# COMPACT_ATOMS: atom_id res chain seq x y z
N MET A 1 7.30 19.92 -26.77
CA MET A 1 6.36 19.83 -25.63
C MET A 1 6.07 21.26 -25.19
N ALA A 2 4.81 21.70 -25.22
CA ALA A 2 4.46 23.04 -24.78
C ALA A 2 4.58 23.14 -23.25
N ILE A 3 5.43 24.05 -22.78
CA ILE A 3 5.58 24.40 -21.36
C ILE A 3 4.90 25.74 -21.17
N GLU A 4 3.93 25.81 -20.26
CA GLU A 4 3.25 27.05 -19.87
C GLU A 4 3.35 27.20 -18.35
N TYR A 5 3.83 28.36 -17.88
CA TYR A 5 4.09 28.62 -16.45
C TYR A 5 4.98 27.56 -15.75
N GLY A 6 5.93 26.97 -16.48
CA GLY A 6 6.80 25.91 -15.95
C GLY A 6 6.11 24.56 -15.77
N ARG A 7 4.84 24.41 -16.18
CA ARG A 7 4.08 23.16 -16.15
C ARG A 7 3.92 22.60 -17.56
N ARG A 8 3.91 21.27 -17.65
CA ARG A 8 3.72 20.56 -18.92
C ARG A 8 2.24 20.45 -19.22
N ILE A 9 1.82 20.84 -20.43
CA ILE A 9 0.44 20.66 -20.87
C ILE A 9 0.12 19.15 -20.97
N ASN A 10 -1.09 18.77 -20.56
CA ASN A 10 -1.60 17.41 -20.74
C ASN A 10 -2.01 17.19 -22.20
N VAL A 11 -1.05 16.83 -23.05
CA VAL A 11 -1.26 16.67 -24.50
C VAL A 11 -2.40 15.70 -24.84
N PHE A 12 -2.61 14.66 -24.04
CA PHE A 12 -3.68 13.68 -24.25
C PHE A 12 -5.06 14.33 -24.24
N ALA A 13 -5.32 15.25 -23.30
CA ALA A 13 -6.60 15.93 -23.19
C ALA A 13 -6.89 16.78 -24.44
N TYR A 14 -5.89 17.49 -24.96
CA TYR A 14 -6.05 18.39 -26.12
C TYR A 14 -6.12 17.63 -27.44
N GLU A 15 -5.32 16.57 -27.61
CA GLU A 15 -5.35 15.73 -28.80
C GLU A 15 -6.69 14.99 -28.94
N LEU A 16 -7.22 14.44 -27.84
CA LEU A 16 -8.54 13.79 -27.85
C LEU A 16 -9.66 14.81 -28.09
N THR A 17 -9.59 15.99 -27.46
CA THR A 17 -10.55 17.09 -27.70
C THR A 17 -10.61 17.46 -29.19
N ALA A 18 -9.45 17.62 -29.83
CA ALA A 18 -9.36 17.93 -31.25
C ALA A 18 -9.88 16.78 -32.14
N ALA A 19 -9.55 15.53 -31.79
CA ALA A 19 -9.95 14.35 -32.56
C ALA A 19 -11.47 14.18 -32.68
N VAL A 20 -12.24 14.65 -31.69
CA VAL A 20 -13.72 14.62 -31.70
C VAL A 20 -14.37 15.96 -32.05
N GLY A 21 -13.59 16.94 -32.49
CA GLY A 21 -14.10 18.26 -32.91
C GLY A 21 -14.69 19.11 -31.77
N LEU A 22 -14.27 18.86 -30.52
CA LEU A 22 -14.67 19.65 -29.38
C LEU A 22 -13.85 20.95 -29.29
N ARG A 23 -14.43 21.98 -28.67
CA ARG A 23 -13.71 23.22 -28.34
C ARG A 23 -12.68 22.93 -27.24
N SER A 24 -11.52 23.59 -27.32
CA SER A 24 -10.50 23.48 -26.28
C SER A 24 -11.00 23.97 -24.92
N PRO A 25 -10.53 23.39 -23.80
CA PRO A 25 -10.87 23.87 -22.46
C PRO A 25 -10.48 25.33 -22.24
N ASP A 26 -11.32 26.08 -21.52
CA ASP A 26 -11.04 27.48 -21.15
C ASP A 26 -9.94 27.58 -20.09
N LEU A 27 -9.79 26.55 -19.24
CA LEU A 27 -8.72 26.42 -18.26
C LEU A 27 -7.66 25.44 -18.74
N PRO A 28 -6.36 25.79 -18.66
CA PRO A 28 -5.28 24.89 -19.06
C PRO A 28 -5.26 23.60 -18.24
N THR A 29 -5.21 22.44 -18.92
CA THR A 29 -5.02 21.14 -18.27
C THR A 29 -3.55 20.75 -18.31
N TYR A 30 -2.96 20.52 -17.15
CA TYR A 30 -1.54 20.17 -17.00
C TYR A 30 -1.33 18.69 -16.70
N LEU A 31 -0.21 18.15 -17.14
CA LEU A 31 0.27 16.82 -16.79
C LEU A 31 0.77 16.83 -15.34
N ALA A 32 0.33 15.85 -14.54
CA ALA A 32 0.83 15.63 -13.20
C ALA A 32 1.96 14.58 -13.23
N GLU A 33 3.07 14.87 -12.54
CA GLU A 33 4.12 13.89 -12.28
C GLU A 33 3.71 13.04 -11.06
N HIS A 34 3.97 11.74 -11.10
CA HIS A 34 3.85 10.84 -9.96
C HIS A 34 5.04 9.87 -9.96
N PHE A 35 5.34 9.34 -8.79
CA PHE A 35 6.49 8.50 -8.52
C PHE A 35 6.13 7.26 -7.68
N ALA A 36 5.03 7.32 -6.92
CA ALA A 36 4.44 6.16 -6.26
C ALA A 36 3.86 5.15 -7.27
N GLN A 37 3.74 3.90 -6.83
CA GLN A 37 3.37 2.74 -7.67
C GLN A 37 2.00 2.90 -8.36
N CYS A 38 0.99 3.39 -7.66
CA CYS A 38 -0.34 3.67 -8.20
C CYS A 38 -0.70 5.16 -8.09
N ALA A 39 0.32 6.05 -8.11
CA ALA A 39 0.18 7.50 -8.02
C ALA A 39 -0.47 8.01 -6.71
N GLU A 40 -0.31 7.26 -5.61
CA GLU A 40 -0.78 7.62 -4.26
C GLU A 40 -0.19 8.94 -3.77
N ASP A 41 1.04 9.24 -4.17
CA ASP A 41 1.74 10.49 -3.86
C ASP A 41 0.97 11.74 -4.34
N LEU A 42 0.16 11.65 -5.41
CA LEU A 42 -0.74 12.73 -5.82
C LEU A 42 -1.86 12.98 -4.79
N ILE A 43 -2.43 11.91 -4.22
CA ILE A 43 -3.48 11.98 -3.20
C ILE A 43 -2.88 12.59 -1.93
N VAL A 44 -1.72 12.08 -1.49
CA VAL A 44 -1.00 12.58 -0.31
C VAL A 44 -0.62 14.06 -0.48
N ALA A 45 -0.07 14.44 -1.64
CA ALA A 45 0.28 15.83 -1.93
C ALA A 45 -0.95 16.75 -1.85
N ALA A 46 -2.08 16.34 -2.43
CA ALA A 46 -3.31 17.11 -2.38
C ALA A 46 -3.84 17.28 -0.95
N LEU A 47 -3.78 16.23 -0.12
CA LEU A 47 -4.18 16.28 1.29
C LEU A 47 -3.30 17.22 2.12
N ILE A 48 -1.98 17.18 1.91
CA ILE A 48 -1.02 18.07 2.58
C ILE A 48 -1.25 19.52 2.14
N GLU A 49 -1.36 19.79 0.84
CA GLU A 49 -1.61 21.13 0.30
C GLU A 49 -2.92 21.70 0.86
N ALA A 50 -4.01 20.92 0.88
CA ALA A 50 -5.30 21.34 1.42
C ALA A 50 -5.23 21.61 2.92
N ARG A 51 -4.55 20.75 3.69
CA ARG A 51 -4.36 20.93 5.14
C ARG A 51 -3.59 22.22 5.42
N CYS A 52 -2.45 22.40 4.75
CA CYS A 52 -1.58 23.54 4.95
C CYS A 52 -2.30 24.85 4.59
N ALA A 53 -3.01 24.89 3.46
CA ALA A 53 -3.81 26.05 3.06
C ALA A 53 -4.89 26.39 4.10
N ARG A 54 -5.57 25.38 4.66
CA ARG A 54 -6.66 25.59 5.63
C ARG A 54 -6.19 26.18 6.97
N ILE A 55 -5.00 25.83 7.43
CA ILE A 55 -4.47 26.29 8.74
C ILE A 55 -3.25 27.20 8.65
N GLY A 56 -2.91 27.67 7.45
CA GLY A 56 -1.82 28.61 7.24
C GLY A 56 -0.45 28.04 7.53
N LEU A 57 -0.22 26.74 7.27
CA LEU A 57 1.11 26.15 7.31
C LEU A 57 1.80 26.29 5.96
N ASP A 58 3.12 26.36 5.98
CA ASP A 58 3.95 26.18 4.78
C ASP A 58 4.25 24.69 4.57
N PRO A 59 3.81 24.08 3.46
CA PRO A 59 4.13 22.70 3.13
C PRO A 59 5.63 22.39 3.17
N ALA A 60 6.50 23.32 2.76
CA ALA A 60 7.94 23.10 2.71
C ALA A 60 8.58 22.94 4.10
N MET A 61 7.91 23.44 5.14
CA MET A 61 8.34 23.31 6.53
C MET A 61 7.80 22.04 7.20
N GLN A 62 6.92 21.31 6.53
CA GLN A 62 6.40 20.03 7.03
C GLN A 62 7.35 18.89 6.67
N ARG A 63 7.34 17.82 7.47
CA ARG A 63 8.25 16.68 7.33
C ARG A 63 7.51 15.36 7.18
N TYR A 64 8.10 14.43 6.44
CA TYR A 64 7.58 13.05 6.28
C TYR A 64 8.53 12.01 6.90
N CYS A 65 8.00 10.81 7.15
CA CYS A 65 8.77 9.62 7.45
C CYS A 65 8.38 8.51 6.45
N GLU A 66 9.33 8.00 5.69
CA GLU A 66 9.14 6.88 4.76
C GLU A 66 9.90 5.67 5.31
N ILE A 67 9.18 4.60 5.63
CA ILE A 67 9.74 3.36 6.16
C ILE A 67 9.61 2.31 5.06
N GLY A 68 10.75 1.86 4.53
CA GLY A 68 10.81 1.10 3.27
C GLY A 68 11.25 1.99 2.09
N GLY A 69 12.43 2.62 2.20
CA GLY A 69 12.87 3.61 1.22
C GLY A 69 13.18 3.07 -0.18
N ASN A 70 13.63 1.81 -0.27
CA ASN A 70 14.00 1.09 -1.48
C ASN A 70 14.73 1.96 -2.54
N HIS A 71 14.08 2.31 -3.65
CA HIS A 71 14.66 3.13 -4.70
C HIS A 71 14.33 4.63 -4.47
N PRO A 72 15.30 5.56 -4.60
CA PRO A 72 15.11 6.96 -4.19
C PRO A 72 14.01 7.73 -4.94
N ILE A 73 13.66 7.30 -6.16
CA ILE A 73 12.78 8.04 -7.08
C ILE A 73 11.59 7.21 -7.51
N ALA A 74 11.81 6.13 -8.26
CA ALA A 74 10.76 5.17 -8.61
C ALA A 74 10.17 4.53 -7.36
N THR A 75 8.86 4.27 -7.39
CA THR A 75 8.06 3.65 -6.31
C THR A 75 8.10 4.38 -4.97
N SER A 76 8.77 5.54 -4.85
CA SER A 76 8.82 6.31 -3.61
C SER A 76 7.50 7.01 -3.32
N ALA A 77 7.05 6.87 -2.07
CA ALA A 77 5.87 7.53 -1.54
C ALA A 77 6.09 9.03 -1.27
N THR A 78 7.36 9.49 -1.20
CA THR A 78 7.68 10.88 -0.77
C THR A 78 8.45 11.70 -1.79
N PHE A 79 8.97 11.12 -2.88
CA PHE A 79 9.78 11.86 -3.84
C PHE A 79 9.04 13.05 -4.47
N LEU A 80 7.75 12.87 -4.80
CA LEU A 80 6.91 13.97 -5.29
C LEU A 80 6.83 15.12 -4.27
N LEU A 81 6.69 14.81 -2.98
CA LEU A 81 6.58 15.80 -1.92
C LEU A 81 7.86 16.61 -1.79
N SER A 82 9.02 15.94 -1.81
CA SER A 82 10.32 16.59 -1.83
C SER A 82 10.49 17.50 -3.05
N ARG A 83 10.17 16.97 -4.24
CA ARG A 83 10.35 17.66 -5.53
C ARG A 83 9.40 18.83 -5.73
N LYS A 84 8.11 18.66 -5.42
CA LYS A 84 7.03 19.61 -5.72
C LYS A 84 6.81 20.59 -4.58
N LEU A 85 6.87 20.13 -3.33
CA LEU A 85 6.56 20.92 -2.13
C LEU A 85 7.80 21.39 -1.38
N GLY A 86 9.01 20.94 -1.78
CA GLY A 86 10.26 21.31 -1.10
C GLY A 86 10.43 20.66 0.27
N MET A 87 9.60 19.67 0.61
CA MET A 87 9.62 18.95 1.88
C MET A 87 10.92 18.16 2.05
N THR A 88 11.27 17.91 3.31
CA THR A 88 12.37 17.01 3.70
C THR A 88 11.88 16.08 4.79
N GLY A 89 12.50 14.93 4.94
CA GLY A 89 12.06 13.95 5.90
C GLY A 89 13.14 12.94 6.28
N VAL A 90 12.65 11.83 6.83
CA VAL A 90 13.45 10.68 7.21
C VAL A 90 13.04 9.52 6.33
N ILE A 91 14.02 8.87 5.71
CA ILE A 91 13.81 7.65 4.93
C ILE A 91 14.57 6.53 5.62
N VAL A 92 13.86 5.48 5.99
CA VAL A 92 14.41 4.31 6.68
C VAL A 92 14.50 3.15 5.70
N GLU A 93 15.70 2.58 5.59
CA GLU A 93 15.97 1.45 4.71
C GLU A 93 16.82 0.41 5.44
N ALA A 94 16.39 -0.84 5.35
CA ALA A 94 17.04 -1.97 6.02
C ALA A 94 18.15 -2.58 5.16
N ASN A 95 18.02 -2.58 3.83
CA ASN A 95 18.97 -3.15 2.90
C ASN A 95 20.16 -2.19 2.67
N PRO A 96 21.36 -2.51 3.19
CA PRO A 96 22.52 -1.62 3.08
C PRO A 96 22.96 -1.35 1.64
N ALA A 97 22.61 -2.24 0.69
CA ALA A 97 22.97 -2.08 -0.72
C ALA A 97 22.28 -0.89 -1.40
N LEU A 98 21.20 -0.36 -0.82
CA LEU A 98 20.40 0.74 -1.40
C LEU A 98 20.78 2.11 -0.83
N LEU A 99 21.56 2.14 0.26
CA LEU A 99 21.80 3.37 1.02
C LEU A 99 22.57 4.44 0.24
N ASP A 100 23.51 4.03 -0.63
CA ASP A 100 24.32 4.98 -1.39
C ASP A 100 23.48 5.65 -2.49
N ASP A 101 22.64 4.90 -3.18
CA ASP A 101 21.67 5.44 -4.15
C ASP A 101 20.63 6.32 -3.46
N LEU A 102 20.14 5.92 -2.28
CA LEU A 102 19.24 6.75 -1.47
C LEU A 102 19.89 8.08 -1.09
N ARG A 103 21.11 8.08 -0.57
CA ARG A 103 21.83 9.33 -0.22
C ARG A 103 22.10 10.21 -1.45
N ALA A 104 22.43 9.60 -2.58
CA ALA A 104 22.69 10.34 -3.82
C ALA A 104 21.41 10.94 -4.42
N GLY A 105 20.30 10.18 -4.42
CA GLY A 105 19.01 10.61 -4.97
C GLY A 105 18.21 11.52 -4.04
N ARG A 106 18.44 11.43 -2.72
CA ARG A 106 17.70 12.14 -1.66
C ARG A 106 18.64 12.94 -0.74
N PRO A 107 19.48 13.84 -1.26
CA PRO A 107 20.52 14.52 -0.48
C PRO A 107 20.01 15.49 0.60
N LYS A 108 18.72 15.83 0.58
CA LYS A 108 18.07 16.69 1.58
C LYS A 108 17.37 15.88 2.67
N ASP A 109 17.19 14.58 2.47
CA ASP A 109 16.55 13.68 3.41
C ASP A 109 17.59 13.04 4.33
N GLU A 110 17.16 12.73 5.55
CA GLU A 110 17.96 11.93 6.46
C GLU A 110 17.74 10.45 6.14
N ILE A 111 18.82 9.74 5.76
CA ILE A 111 18.77 8.31 5.45
C ILE A 111 19.21 7.49 6.67
N VAL A 112 18.31 6.67 7.19
CA VAL A 112 18.54 5.81 8.36
C VAL A 112 18.67 4.36 7.93
N HIS A 113 19.83 3.76 8.21
CA HIS A 113 20.07 2.33 7.98
C HIS A 113 19.54 1.52 9.17
N ALA A 114 18.32 1.04 9.07
CA ALA A 114 17.71 0.16 10.06
C ALA A 114 16.47 -0.54 9.50
N ALA A 115 16.14 -1.71 10.05
CA ALA A 115 14.81 -2.29 9.94
C ALA A 115 13.92 -1.75 11.07
N VAL A 116 12.72 -1.28 10.74
CA VAL A 116 11.72 -0.89 11.74
C VAL A 116 11.00 -2.13 12.25
N THR A 117 10.92 -2.29 13.57
CA THR A 117 10.34 -3.49 14.19
C THR A 117 9.47 -3.15 15.39
N ASP A 118 8.67 -4.12 15.83
CA ASP A 118 7.87 -4.09 17.07
C ASP A 118 8.59 -4.76 18.26
N ALA A 119 9.89 -5.05 18.13
CA ALA A 119 10.66 -5.77 19.14
C ALA A 119 11.86 -4.95 19.63
N ASP A 120 12.17 -5.06 20.92
CA ASP A 120 13.38 -4.48 21.51
C ASP A 120 14.61 -5.31 21.12
N LYS A 121 15.12 -5.07 19.91
CA LYS A 121 16.32 -5.72 19.35
C LYS A 121 17.23 -4.69 18.70
N ASP A 122 18.52 -4.83 18.92
CA ASP A 122 19.54 -4.00 18.25
C ASP A 122 19.78 -4.44 16.80
N THR A 123 19.56 -5.73 16.52
CA THR A 123 19.77 -6.33 15.20
C THR A 123 18.72 -7.37 14.87
N VAL A 124 18.32 -7.44 13.59
CA VAL A 124 17.41 -8.47 13.06
C VAL A 124 17.94 -9.03 11.75
N ARG A 125 17.45 -10.22 11.38
CA ARG A 125 17.77 -10.86 10.11
C ARG A 125 16.80 -10.39 9.04
N LEU A 126 17.33 -9.76 8.00
CA LEU A 126 16.60 -9.36 6.80
C LEU A 126 16.78 -10.43 5.73
N ALA A 127 15.67 -10.92 5.17
CA ALA A 127 15.68 -11.73 3.96
C ALA A 127 15.65 -10.78 2.74
N VAL A 128 16.79 -10.66 2.07
CA VAL A 128 16.92 -9.82 0.88
C VAL A 128 16.49 -10.63 -0.34
N ALA A 129 15.49 -10.11 -1.06
CA ALA A 129 14.99 -10.71 -2.29
C ALA A 129 15.87 -10.35 -3.49
N ARG A 130 15.67 -11.05 -4.62
CA ARG A 130 16.41 -10.76 -5.86
C ARG A 130 16.06 -9.40 -6.46
N ALA A 131 14.80 -9.00 -6.38
CA ALA A 131 14.36 -7.62 -6.51
C ALA A 131 14.28 -7.02 -5.11
N SER A 132 14.99 -5.93 -4.88
CA SER A 132 15.09 -5.32 -3.55
C SER A 132 13.73 -4.95 -2.95
N GLU A 133 12.77 -4.55 -3.79
CA GLU A 133 11.41 -4.15 -3.41
C GLU A 133 10.66 -5.25 -2.66
N LEU A 134 11.02 -6.53 -2.86
CA LEU A 134 10.35 -7.67 -2.22
C LEU A 134 11.09 -8.19 -0.98
N SER A 135 12.03 -7.42 -0.43
CA SER A 135 12.80 -7.82 0.76
C SER A 135 11.95 -7.63 2.02
N SER A 136 12.03 -8.56 2.97
CA SER A 136 11.21 -8.49 4.19
C SER A 136 11.91 -9.15 5.38
N LEU A 137 11.46 -8.79 6.59
CA LEU A 137 11.76 -9.55 7.81
C LEU A 137 10.96 -10.86 7.89
N ASP A 138 9.90 -10.99 7.08
CA ASP A 138 9.19 -12.24 6.88
C ASP A 138 9.79 -13.02 5.69
N GLN A 139 10.58 -14.04 6.00
CA GLN A 139 11.16 -14.89 4.96
C GLN A 139 10.09 -15.61 4.11
N ALA A 140 8.92 -15.93 4.69
CA ALA A 140 7.84 -16.55 3.95
C ALA A 140 7.32 -15.61 2.85
N PHE A 141 7.23 -14.30 3.13
CA PHE A 141 6.92 -13.28 2.14
C PHE A 141 7.88 -13.34 0.95
N VAL A 142 9.19 -13.38 1.21
CA VAL A 142 10.21 -13.39 0.15
C VAL A 142 10.13 -14.65 -0.73
N THR A 143 9.82 -15.79 -0.11
CA THR A 143 9.80 -17.10 -0.80
C THR A 143 8.52 -17.38 -1.58
N GLN A 144 7.43 -16.65 -1.34
CA GLN A 144 6.15 -16.88 -2.02
C GLN A 144 6.14 -16.45 -3.49
N TRP A 145 7.16 -15.73 -3.93
CA TRP A 145 7.31 -15.19 -5.27
C TRP A 145 8.27 -16.07 -6.11
N PRO A 146 7.81 -17.14 -6.79
CA PRO A 146 8.69 -18.03 -7.56
C PRO A 146 9.13 -17.47 -8.93
N GLY A 147 8.76 -16.22 -9.25
CA GLY A 147 9.03 -15.56 -10.54
C GLY A 147 10.28 -14.68 -10.58
N VAL A 148 10.46 -13.94 -11.68
CA VAL A 148 11.54 -12.96 -11.84
C VAL A 148 11.33 -11.83 -10.82
N GLY A 149 12.32 -11.62 -9.94
CA GLY A 149 12.29 -10.62 -8.87
C GLY A 149 12.05 -11.20 -7.47
N GLY A 150 11.31 -12.30 -7.37
CA GLY A 150 11.08 -12.99 -6.11
C GLY A 150 12.19 -13.98 -5.72
N GLY A 151 12.07 -14.52 -4.51
CA GLY A 151 12.98 -15.52 -3.96
C GLY A 151 14.19 -14.92 -3.23
N LEU A 152 14.68 -15.68 -2.25
CA LEU A 152 15.78 -15.29 -1.38
C LEU A 152 17.09 -15.16 -2.18
N ALA A 153 17.68 -13.97 -2.16
CA ALA A 153 19.04 -13.74 -2.65
C ALA A 153 20.07 -13.98 -1.55
N VAL A 154 19.85 -13.37 -0.37
CA VAL A 154 20.74 -13.50 0.79
C VAL A 154 19.97 -13.17 2.08
N GLU A 155 20.46 -13.69 3.22
CA GLU A 155 20.06 -13.21 4.54
C GLU A 155 21.20 -12.43 5.16
N ILE A 156 20.90 -11.26 5.71
CA ILE A 156 21.88 -10.38 6.35
C ILE A 156 21.34 -9.89 7.70
N ASP A 157 22.23 -9.75 8.68
CA ASP A 157 21.87 -9.12 9.96
C ASP A 157 22.04 -7.60 9.81
N VAL A 158 20.99 -6.85 10.12
CA VAL A 158 20.90 -5.39 9.97
C VAL A 158 20.50 -4.73 11.29
N PRO A 159 20.86 -3.45 11.52
CA PRO A 159 20.39 -2.72 12.68
C PRO A 159 18.87 -2.70 12.74
N ALA A 160 18.30 -2.78 13.94
CA ALA A 160 16.86 -2.65 14.15
C ALA A 160 16.55 -1.44 15.04
N VAL A 161 15.38 -0.87 14.82
CA VAL A 161 14.87 0.26 15.61
C VAL A 161 13.37 0.11 15.82
N ARG A 162 12.87 0.47 16.99
CA ARG A 162 11.43 0.57 17.21
C ARG A 162 10.88 1.85 16.62
N ILE A 163 9.65 1.78 16.12
CA ILE A 163 8.99 2.93 15.50
C ILE A 163 8.92 4.14 16.44
N ASN A 164 8.60 3.92 17.71
CA ASN A 164 8.52 5.00 18.70
C ASN A 164 9.88 5.64 18.99
N ASP A 165 10.97 4.87 18.98
CA ASP A 165 12.32 5.39 19.19
C ASP A 165 12.83 6.15 17.97
N LEU A 166 12.54 5.64 16.77
CA LEU A 166 12.78 6.33 15.51
C LEU A 166 12.06 7.69 15.51
N LEU A 167 10.76 7.69 15.79
CA LEU A 167 9.97 8.92 15.80
C LEU A 167 10.44 9.88 16.89
N ALA A 168 10.75 9.39 18.10
CA ALA A 168 11.30 10.21 19.18
C ALA A 168 12.61 10.90 18.79
N ARG A 169 13.50 10.17 18.12
CA ARG A 169 14.84 10.65 17.75
C ARG A 169 14.80 11.69 16.64
N HIS A 170 14.04 11.41 15.58
CA HIS A 170 14.07 12.23 14.38
C HIS A 170 12.95 13.28 14.31
N PHE A 171 11.92 13.15 15.14
CA PHE A 171 10.77 14.05 15.24
C PHE A 171 10.49 14.47 16.70
N PRO A 172 11.49 15.06 17.40
CA PRO A 172 11.38 15.32 18.84
C PRO A 172 10.40 16.45 19.20
N ASN A 173 10.16 17.38 18.28
CA ASN A 173 9.33 18.57 18.53
C ASN A 173 7.90 18.40 18.02
N GLU A 174 7.76 17.85 16.82
CA GLU A 174 6.49 17.68 16.13
C GLU A 174 6.51 16.38 15.35
N PRO A 175 5.42 15.59 15.35
CA PRO A 175 5.33 14.40 14.54
C PRO A 175 5.42 14.75 13.04
N PRO A 176 5.88 13.81 12.19
CA PRO A 176 5.81 14.00 10.74
C PRO A 176 4.36 14.23 10.31
N ILE A 177 4.12 15.09 9.31
CA ILE A 177 2.78 15.28 8.74
C ILE A 177 2.31 14.01 8.01
N TYR A 178 3.25 13.23 7.47
CA TYR A 178 3.01 12.04 6.69
C TYR A 178 3.94 10.91 7.10
N VAL A 179 3.39 9.72 7.35
CA VAL A 179 4.14 8.49 7.53
C VAL A 179 3.70 7.50 6.46
N SER A 180 4.66 6.98 5.68
CA SER A 180 4.47 5.83 4.80
C SER A 180 5.17 4.63 5.43
N ILE A 181 4.49 3.50 5.49
CA ILE A 181 5.05 2.22 5.90
C ILE A 181 4.83 1.25 4.74
N ASP A 182 5.92 0.70 4.24
CA ASP A 182 5.93 -0.32 3.20
C ASP A 182 7.14 -1.23 3.47
N ILE A 183 6.93 -2.22 4.32
CA ILE A 183 7.99 -3.16 4.77
C ILE A 183 7.53 -4.61 4.64
N GLU A 184 6.63 -4.84 3.69
CA GLU A 184 6.23 -6.12 3.16
C GLU A 184 5.85 -7.16 4.21
N GLY A 185 4.66 -6.98 4.78
CA GLY A 185 4.04 -7.90 5.74
C GLY A 185 4.27 -7.56 7.21
N MET A 186 5.07 -6.52 7.51
CA MET A 186 5.35 -6.07 8.87
C MET A 186 4.57 -4.81 9.28
N ASP A 187 3.86 -4.21 8.34
CA ASP A 187 3.17 -2.92 8.42
C ASP A 187 2.18 -2.85 9.58
N LEU A 188 1.25 -3.81 9.67
CA LEU A 188 0.26 -3.87 10.76
C LEU A 188 0.92 -3.99 12.13
N ARG A 189 2.05 -4.71 12.24
CA ARG A 189 2.75 -4.89 13.52
C ARG A 189 3.37 -3.56 13.98
N VAL A 190 4.03 -2.86 13.06
CA VAL A 190 4.59 -1.52 13.32
C VAL A 190 3.49 -0.51 13.64
N LEU A 191 2.36 -0.54 12.91
CA LEU A 191 1.20 0.31 13.21
C LEU A 191 0.62 0.02 14.59
N LYS A 192 0.56 -1.24 15.02
CA LYS A 192 0.09 -1.61 16.37
C LYS A 192 1.05 -1.16 17.47
N ASP A 193 2.34 -1.08 17.17
CA ASP A 193 3.35 -0.64 18.13
C ASP A 193 3.43 0.90 18.25
N THR A 194 3.01 1.62 17.22
CA THR A 194 3.06 3.09 17.19
C THR A 194 2.21 3.73 18.30
N ASP A 195 2.83 4.56 19.13
CA ASP A 195 2.15 5.42 20.10
C ASP A 195 1.50 6.61 19.39
N PHE A 196 0.30 6.42 18.85
CA PHE A 196 -0.50 7.49 18.21
C PHE A 196 -0.99 8.58 19.17
N GLY A 197 -0.80 8.42 20.48
CA GLY A 197 -1.04 9.46 21.46
C GLY A 197 0.10 10.48 21.50
N ARG A 198 1.33 10.01 21.27
CA ARG A 198 2.54 10.84 21.22
C ARG A 198 2.94 11.24 19.80
N PHE A 199 2.91 10.31 18.87
CA PHE A 199 3.33 10.48 17.48
C PHE A 199 2.12 10.32 16.56
N ARG A 200 1.46 11.44 16.29
CA ARG A 200 0.20 11.46 15.58
C ARG A 200 0.32 12.15 14.22
N PRO A 201 0.78 11.44 13.17
CA PRO A 201 0.86 12.03 11.84
C PRO A 201 -0.51 12.37 11.30
N TYR A 202 -0.58 13.41 10.47
CA TYR A 202 -1.83 13.79 9.83
C TYR A 202 -2.27 12.75 8.79
N ILE A 203 -1.32 12.15 8.08
CA ILE A 203 -1.56 11.10 7.07
C ILE A 203 -0.74 9.86 7.42
N VAL A 204 -1.37 8.68 7.34
CA VAL A 204 -0.70 7.38 7.41
C VAL A 204 -1.00 6.62 6.13
N GLN A 205 0.05 6.14 5.46
CA GLN A 205 -0.04 5.17 4.37
C GLN A 205 0.56 3.84 4.82
N ALA A 206 -0.07 2.73 4.44
CA ALA A 206 0.43 1.39 4.73
C ALA A 206 0.15 0.42 3.57
N GLU A 207 1.11 -0.46 3.28
CA GLU A 207 0.93 -1.60 2.39
C GLU A 207 0.43 -2.82 3.19
N PRO A 208 -0.81 -3.31 2.95
CA PRO A 208 -1.31 -4.47 3.67
C PRO A 208 -0.70 -5.80 3.21
N SER A 209 0.01 -5.85 2.08
CA SER A 209 0.52 -7.09 1.46
C SER A 209 -0.57 -8.19 1.43
N GLU A 210 -1.79 -7.85 0.99
CA GLU A 210 -3.00 -8.70 1.08
C GLU A 210 -2.84 -10.07 0.39
N HIS A 211 -1.98 -10.13 -0.64
CA HIS A 211 -1.61 -11.36 -1.33
C HIS A 211 -0.85 -12.36 -0.43
N HIS A 212 -0.11 -11.84 0.57
CA HIS A 212 0.67 -12.61 1.53
C HIS A 212 -0.10 -12.89 2.82
N LEU A 213 -0.78 -11.86 3.34
CA LEU A 213 -1.57 -11.90 4.57
C LEU A 213 -3.04 -11.61 4.25
N PRO A 214 -3.84 -12.61 3.86
CA PRO A 214 -5.26 -12.42 3.60
C PRO A 214 -6.00 -11.85 4.81
N GLY A 215 -6.76 -10.77 4.61
CA GLY A 215 -7.47 -10.03 5.64
C GLY A 215 -6.66 -8.91 6.31
N ASN A 216 -5.38 -8.72 5.95
CA ASN A 216 -4.53 -7.73 6.60
C ASN A 216 -4.96 -6.29 6.28
N ALA A 217 -5.50 -6.02 5.08
CA ALA A 217 -6.08 -4.72 4.76
C ALA A 217 -7.20 -4.33 5.73
N GLN A 218 -8.11 -5.26 6.01
CA GLN A 218 -9.19 -5.00 6.98
C GLN A 218 -8.65 -4.82 8.39
N ALA A 219 -7.64 -5.61 8.79
CA ALA A 219 -7.02 -5.49 10.11
C ALA A 219 -6.31 -4.15 10.31
N ILE A 220 -5.67 -3.60 9.26
CA ILE A 220 -5.09 -2.24 9.27
C ILE A 220 -6.20 -1.19 9.38
N ILE A 221 -7.26 -1.31 8.59
CA ILE A 221 -8.41 -0.40 8.63
C ILE A 221 -9.02 -0.36 10.04
N ASP A 222 -9.32 -1.53 10.63
CA ASP A 222 -9.92 -1.63 11.96
C ASP A 222 -9.01 -1.04 13.04
N HIS A 223 -7.70 -1.31 12.96
CA HIS A 223 -6.72 -0.76 13.90
C HIS A 223 -6.67 0.77 13.82
N LEU A 224 -6.50 1.34 12.62
CA LEU A 224 -6.39 2.79 12.46
C LEU A 224 -7.72 3.50 12.77
N ALA A 225 -8.87 2.89 12.46
CA ALA A 225 -10.17 3.37 12.90
C ALA A 225 -10.27 3.45 14.43
N SER A 226 -9.76 2.45 15.15
CA SER A 226 -9.70 2.48 16.62
C SER A 226 -8.83 3.63 17.18
N GLN A 227 -7.90 4.15 16.37
CA GLN A 227 -7.04 5.28 16.68
C GLN A 227 -7.60 6.63 16.20
N ASN A 228 -8.86 6.69 15.76
CA ASN A 228 -9.52 7.85 15.15
C ASN A 228 -8.88 8.32 13.82
N TYR A 229 -8.41 7.38 13.01
CA TYR A 229 -8.05 7.63 11.62
C TYR A 229 -9.16 7.15 10.69
N VAL A 230 -9.32 7.83 9.55
CA VAL A 230 -10.32 7.52 8.53
C VAL A 230 -9.61 7.14 7.24
N LEU A 231 -10.04 6.05 6.61
CA LEU A 231 -9.58 5.64 5.29
C LEU A 231 -10.13 6.61 4.25
N VAL A 232 -9.25 7.27 3.50
CA VAL A 232 -9.61 8.26 2.47
C VAL A 232 -9.30 7.78 1.05
N ALA A 233 -8.40 6.80 0.90
CA ALA A 233 -8.13 6.16 -0.37
C ALA A 233 -7.60 4.74 -0.17
N LYS A 234 -7.86 3.89 -1.16
CA LYS A 234 -7.35 2.53 -1.28
C LYS A 234 -6.96 2.29 -2.73
N THR A 235 -5.75 1.82 -2.98
CA THR A 235 -5.30 1.30 -4.27
C THR A 235 -5.23 -0.23 -4.21
N ASP A 236 -4.73 -0.86 -5.27
CA ASP A 236 -4.51 -2.31 -5.29
C ASP A 236 -3.40 -2.74 -4.30
N VAL A 237 -2.55 -1.80 -3.86
CA VAL A 237 -1.37 -2.07 -3.03
C VAL A 237 -1.32 -1.27 -1.73
N ASN A 238 -1.96 -0.09 -1.64
CA ASN A 238 -1.80 0.80 -0.49
C ASN A 238 -3.15 1.26 0.09
N LEU A 239 -3.13 1.54 1.39
CA LEU A 239 -4.22 2.18 2.14
C LEU A 239 -3.75 3.55 2.64
N ILE A 240 -4.56 4.59 2.46
CA ILE A 240 -4.24 5.96 2.90
C ILE A 240 -5.29 6.44 3.90
N PHE A 241 -4.83 6.88 5.06
CA PHE A 241 -5.64 7.33 6.17
C PHE A 241 -5.31 8.77 6.58
N VAL A 242 -6.31 9.45 7.14
CA VAL A 242 -6.18 10.80 7.68
C VAL A 242 -6.68 10.85 9.12
N ASP A 243 -6.00 11.62 9.98
CA ASP A 243 -6.42 11.84 11.36
C ASP A 243 -7.75 12.59 11.42
N ALA A 244 -8.82 11.92 11.88
CA ALA A 244 -10.16 12.48 11.99
C ALA A 244 -10.24 13.61 13.03
N GLN A 245 -9.33 13.64 14.01
CA GLN A 245 -9.31 14.72 15.02
C GLN A 245 -9.03 16.09 14.39
N THR A 246 -8.44 16.12 13.20
CA THR A 246 -8.19 17.37 12.46
C THR A 246 -9.39 17.89 11.68
N PHE A 247 -10.49 17.12 11.64
CA PHE A 247 -11.76 17.46 10.98
C PHE A 247 -12.99 17.04 11.81
N PRO A 248 -13.43 17.86 12.77
CA PRO A 248 -14.57 17.54 13.62
C PRO A 248 -15.85 17.27 12.83
N ASP A 249 -16.14 18.08 11.80
CA ASP A 249 -17.40 17.98 11.02
C ASP A 249 -17.40 16.79 10.04
N LEU A 250 -16.23 16.46 9.47
CA LEU A 250 -16.09 15.30 8.56
C LEU A 250 -16.07 13.98 9.32
N SER A 251 -15.65 13.96 10.58
CA SER A 251 -15.59 12.74 11.39
C SER A 251 -16.95 12.04 11.46
N GLN A 252 -18.05 12.79 11.56
CA GLN A 252 -19.40 12.25 11.61
C GLN A 252 -19.87 11.72 10.26
N GLU A 253 -19.65 12.46 9.18
CA GLU A 253 -20.07 12.04 7.83
C GLU A 253 -19.25 10.85 7.33
N PHE A 254 -17.94 10.84 7.56
CA PHE A 254 -17.09 9.71 7.21
C PHE A 254 -17.41 8.46 8.02
N HIS A 255 -17.72 8.58 9.31
CA HIS A 255 -18.13 7.42 10.10
C HIS A 255 -19.40 6.78 9.53
N VAL A 256 -20.39 7.60 9.16
CA VAL A 256 -21.62 7.14 8.50
C VAL A 256 -21.32 6.54 7.12
N MET A 257 -20.42 7.13 6.34
CA MET A 257 -20.03 6.60 5.03
C MET A 257 -19.30 5.26 5.14
N GLN A 258 -18.30 5.17 6.01
CA GLN A 258 -17.52 3.94 6.22
C GLN A 258 -18.41 2.82 6.75
N GLU A 259 -19.34 3.12 7.66
CA GLU A 259 -20.24 2.09 8.18
C GLU A 259 -21.21 1.59 7.10
N ARG A 260 -21.66 2.47 6.20
CA ARG A 260 -22.44 2.07 5.01
C ARG A 260 -21.63 1.22 4.03
N GLU A 261 -20.40 1.61 3.75
CA GLU A 261 -19.49 0.86 2.87
C GLU A 261 -19.16 -0.51 3.45
N ARG A 262 -18.88 -0.57 4.76
CA ARG A 262 -18.65 -1.82 5.49
C ARG A 262 -19.86 -2.74 5.41
N GLN A 263 -21.06 -2.21 5.64
CA GLN A 263 -22.30 -2.97 5.51
C GLN A 263 -22.52 -3.47 4.07
N ALA A 264 -22.20 -2.65 3.06
CA ALA A 264 -22.31 -3.05 1.66
C ALA A 264 -21.32 -4.17 1.29
N LEU A 265 -20.07 -4.05 1.74
CA LEU A 265 -19.03 -5.07 1.53
C LEU A 265 -19.33 -6.38 2.29
N ASP A 266 -19.81 -6.30 3.53
CA ASP A 266 -20.23 -7.47 4.29
C ASP A 266 -21.40 -8.18 3.58
N ALA A 267 -22.39 -7.42 3.08
CA ALA A 267 -23.49 -7.98 2.31
C ALA A 267 -23.02 -8.64 0.99
N GLU A 268 -22.07 -8.01 0.29
CA GLU A 268 -21.50 -8.58 -0.94
C GLU A 268 -20.69 -9.85 -0.65
N ARG A 269 -19.87 -9.85 0.41
CA ARG A 269 -19.12 -11.03 0.87
C ARG A 269 -20.06 -12.18 1.19
N ASP A 270 -21.10 -11.93 1.96
CA ASP A 270 -22.05 -12.96 2.37
C ASP A 270 -22.78 -13.53 1.14
N ALA A 271 -23.18 -12.68 0.18
CA ALA A 271 -23.73 -13.12 -1.09
C ALA A 271 -22.73 -13.94 -1.92
N LEU A 272 -21.45 -13.58 -1.92
CA LEU A 272 -20.39 -14.32 -2.61
C LEU A 272 -20.18 -15.70 -1.97
N GLN A 273 -20.16 -15.77 -0.62
CA GLN A 273 -20.04 -17.02 0.13
C GLN A 273 -21.20 -17.97 -0.15
N GLU A 274 -22.43 -17.46 -0.24
CA GLU A 274 -23.57 -18.28 -0.66
C GLU A 274 -23.43 -18.82 -2.08
N ARG A 275 -22.95 -17.99 -3.03
CA ARG A 275 -22.68 -18.41 -4.41
C ARG A 275 -21.61 -19.49 -4.48
N VAL A 276 -20.52 -19.34 -3.73
CA VAL A 276 -19.46 -20.35 -3.63
C VAL A 276 -20.01 -21.64 -3.03
N ALA A 277 -20.73 -21.58 -1.91
CA ALA A 277 -21.32 -22.74 -1.27
C ALA A 277 -22.32 -23.47 -2.19
N LYS A 278 -23.07 -22.75 -3.03
CA LYS A 278 -23.92 -23.33 -4.07
C LYS A 278 -23.08 -24.01 -5.15
N ALA A 279 -22.09 -23.33 -5.71
CA ALA A 279 -21.23 -23.88 -6.76
C ALA A 279 -20.51 -25.16 -6.30
N GLU A 280 -20.07 -25.21 -5.04
CA GLU A 280 -19.49 -26.41 -4.46
C GLU A 280 -20.49 -27.57 -4.33
N ARG A 281 -21.74 -27.29 -3.94
CA ARG A 281 -22.80 -28.31 -3.88
C ARG A 281 -23.09 -28.89 -5.27
N ASP A 282 -23.22 -28.02 -6.27
CA ASP A 282 -23.46 -28.41 -7.65
C ASP A 282 -22.28 -29.23 -8.20
N ALA A 283 -21.04 -28.82 -7.92
CA ALA A 283 -19.84 -29.56 -8.29
C ALA A 283 -19.75 -30.94 -7.61
N ARG A 284 -20.14 -31.04 -6.34
CA ARG A 284 -20.23 -32.33 -5.62
C ARG A 284 -21.25 -33.26 -6.27
N ALA A 285 -22.45 -32.75 -6.58
CA ALA A 285 -23.49 -33.54 -7.26
C ALA A 285 -23.04 -34.05 -8.63
N ALA A 286 -22.47 -33.17 -9.46
CA ALA A 286 -21.95 -33.55 -10.78
C ALA A 286 -20.83 -34.61 -10.70
N ARG A 287 -19.96 -34.54 -9.69
CA ARG A 287 -18.93 -35.57 -9.46
C ARG A 287 -19.55 -36.92 -9.09
N SER A 288 -20.60 -36.93 -8.27
CA SER A 288 -21.33 -38.16 -7.94
C SER A 288 -22.03 -38.77 -9.15
N GLU A 289 -22.71 -37.97 -9.97
CA GLU A 289 -23.35 -38.44 -11.21
C GLU A 289 -22.32 -39.02 -12.19
N LEU A 290 -21.18 -38.34 -12.36
CA LEU A 290 -20.09 -38.83 -13.20
C LEU A 290 -19.51 -40.16 -12.70
N SER A 291 -19.44 -40.35 -11.37
CA SER A 291 -19.03 -41.62 -10.77
C SER A 291 -20.00 -42.75 -11.12
N ILE A 292 -21.30 -42.51 -10.96
CA ILE A 292 -22.35 -43.50 -11.28
C ILE A 292 -22.30 -43.87 -12.77
N ALA A 293 -22.20 -42.87 -13.66
CA ALA A 293 -22.11 -43.11 -15.09
C ALA A 293 -20.86 -43.91 -15.48
N ARG A 294 -19.72 -43.66 -14.81
CA ARG A 294 -18.48 -44.44 -15.01
C ARG A 294 -18.63 -45.90 -14.57
N ASP A 295 -19.32 -46.16 -13.46
CA ASP A 295 -19.54 -47.51 -12.97
C ASP A 295 -20.51 -48.28 -13.88
N GLN A 296 -21.59 -47.64 -14.35
CA GLN A 296 -22.50 -48.22 -15.34
C GLN A 296 -21.80 -48.54 -16.67
N LEU A 297 -20.91 -47.66 -17.13
CA LEU A 297 -20.11 -47.90 -18.34
C LEU A 297 -19.18 -49.11 -18.17
N ARG A 298 -18.54 -49.24 -16.99
CA ARG A 298 -17.69 -50.40 -16.66
C ARG A 298 -18.49 -51.70 -16.64
N GLU A 299 -19.69 -51.69 -16.05
CA GLU A 299 -20.58 -52.87 -16.03
C GLU A 299 -21.03 -53.26 -17.45
N ALA A 300 -21.45 -52.29 -18.27
CA ALA A 300 -21.82 -52.53 -19.66
C ALA A 300 -20.66 -53.12 -20.48
N GLN A 301 -19.44 -52.59 -20.29
CA GLN A 301 -18.22 -53.13 -20.91
C GLN A 301 -17.90 -54.57 -20.45
N MET A 302 -18.11 -54.89 -19.17
CA MET A 302 -17.94 -56.26 -18.67
C MET A 302 -18.98 -57.23 -19.24
N LEU A 303 -20.23 -56.79 -19.45
CA LEU A 303 -21.28 -57.61 -20.06
C LEU A 303 -20.98 -57.88 -21.55
N LEU A 304 -20.56 -56.87 -22.30
CA LEU A 304 -20.15 -57.02 -23.70
C LEU A 304 -18.90 -57.91 -23.86
N GLY A 305 -17.99 -57.91 -22.89
CA GLY A 305 -16.82 -58.79 -22.85
C GLY A 305 -17.10 -60.24 -22.46
N ARG A 306 -18.32 -60.58 -22.00
CA ARG A 306 -18.74 -61.96 -21.66
C ARG A 306 -19.40 -62.69 -22.83
N ASP A 307 -19.86 -61.98 -23.86
CA ASP A 307 -20.48 -62.56 -25.07
C ASP A 307 -19.45 -62.99 -26.15
N THR A 308 -18.16 -62.96 -25.83
CA THR A 308 -17.05 -63.30 -26.75
C THR A 308 -16.19 -64.49 -26.28
N ARG A 309 -16.77 -65.42 -25.52
CA ARG A 309 -16.14 -66.71 -25.20
C ARG A 309 -17.01 -67.90 -25.55
#